data_AF-A0A3E4UJ64-F1
#
_entry.id   AF-A0A3E4UJ64-F1
#
_cell.length_a   1.000
_cell.length_b   1.000
_cell.length_c   1.000
_cell.angle_alpha   90.00
_cell.angle_beta   90.00
_cell.angle_gamma   90.00
#
_symmetry.space_group_name_H-M   'P 1'
#
loop_
_entity.id
_entity.type
_entity.pdbx_description
1 polymer ?
#
loop_
_entity_poly.entity_id
_entity_poly.type
_entity_poly.pdbx_seq_one_letter_code
_entity_poly.pdbx_strand_id
1 'polypeptide(L)'
;NSYKVEGAQTEQELEGRYSKFRYFVEDLRNEIEKQGVQSDVVNIKDVKSDNSVQLTGLEFGYYLVDEITDVEGTHSAGSLCMVSTANPSAEMQVKSDYPSVIKKIQEDDQNPNLTDPDGWNDIGDYEIGQTVPYKYESNIPNMNGYKTYYYAWHDKMDKALTFKPESVKITISDEKGKSYTLKEGEFTVKTNPGGGD
;
A
#
# COMPACT_ATOMS: atom_id res chain seq x y z
N ASN A 1 -21.32 9.92 -39.26
CA ASN A 1 -20.86 10.62 -38.06
C ASN A 1 -19.35 10.67 -38.14
N SER A 2 -18.78 11.83 -38.51
CA SER A 2 -17.48 11.93 -39.19
C SER A 2 -16.47 12.76 -38.40
N TYR A 3 -16.48 12.60 -37.08
CA TYR A 3 -15.54 13.25 -36.18
C TYR A 3 -14.63 12.17 -35.60
N LYS A 4 -13.45 11.99 -36.21
CA LYS A 4 -12.36 11.22 -35.61
C LYS A 4 -11.68 12.13 -34.61
N VAL A 5 -11.64 11.70 -33.35
CA VAL A 5 -10.90 12.41 -32.29
C VAL A 5 -9.41 12.19 -32.57
N GLU A 6 -8.69 13.27 -32.88
CA GLU A 6 -7.23 13.24 -33.03
C GLU A 6 -6.59 12.94 -31.67
N GLY A 7 -5.82 11.85 -31.61
CA GLY A 7 -5.12 11.39 -30.40
C GLY A 7 -4.95 9.87 -30.31
N ALA A 8 -5.72 9.09 -31.07
CA ALA A 8 -5.72 7.62 -30.96
C ALA A 8 -4.57 6.89 -31.69
N GLN A 9 -3.58 7.58 -32.25
CA GLN A 9 -2.49 6.98 -33.04
C GLN A 9 -1.10 7.53 -32.71
N THR A 10 -0.79 7.71 -31.43
CA THR A 10 0.62 7.77 -30.99
C THR A 10 1.03 6.37 -30.54
N GLU A 11 2.11 5.82 -31.10
CA GLU A 11 2.73 4.61 -30.55
C GLU A 11 3.03 4.82 -29.06
N GLN A 12 2.55 3.90 -28.23
CA GLN A 12 2.69 3.98 -26.79
C GLN A 12 3.95 3.23 -26.39
N GLU A 13 5.04 3.94 -26.14
CA GLU A 13 6.15 3.35 -25.40
C GLU A 13 5.63 2.86 -24.04
N LEU A 14 6.05 1.65 -23.65
CA LEU A 14 5.51 0.87 -22.53
C LEU A 14 5.72 1.54 -21.16
N GLU A 15 6.46 2.64 -21.13
CA GLU A 15 6.79 3.46 -19.97
C GLU A 15 6.31 4.90 -20.23
N GLY A 16 5.10 5.30 -19.78
CA GLY A 16 4.76 6.74 -19.82
C GLY A 16 3.32 7.20 -19.66
N ARG A 17 2.29 6.40 -20.01
CA ARG A 17 0.89 6.88 -19.87
C ARG A 17 0.33 6.77 -18.45
N TYR A 18 0.76 5.75 -17.71
CA TYR A 18 0.37 5.59 -16.30
C TYR A 18 0.90 6.74 -15.42
N SER A 19 2.00 7.36 -15.81
CA SER A 19 2.67 8.42 -15.05
C SER A 19 2.08 9.80 -15.32
N LYS A 20 1.90 10.22 -16.58
CA LYS A 20 1.38 11.57 -16.91
C LYS A 20 -0.08 11.79 -16.50
N PHE A 21 -0.93 10.79 -16.70
CA PHE A 21 -2.33 10.86 -16.29
C PHE A 21 -2.44 10.94 -14.76
N ARG A 22 -1.64 10.14 -14.04
CA ARG A 22 -1.56 10.21 -12.59
C ARG A 22 -1.11 11.58 -12.10
N TYR A 23 -0.03 12.14 -12.64
CA TYR A 23 0.42 13.48 -12.26
C TYR A 23 -0.64 14.55 -12.53
N PHE A 24 -1.36 14.47 -13.65
CA PHE A 24 -2.48 15.37 -13.91
C PHE A 24 -3.59 15.24 -12.86
N VAL A 25 -3.94 14.01 -12.46
CA VAL A 25 -4.94 13.74 -11.42
C VAL A 25 -4.48 14.26 -10.06
N GLU A 26 -3.21 14.07 -9.70
CA GLU A 26 -2.61 14.59 -8.47
C GLU A 26 -2.55 16.12 -8.47
N ASP A 27 -2.12 16.76 -9.57
CA ASP A 27 -2.07 18.21 -9.72
C ASP A 27 -3.46 18.83 -9.63
N LEU A 28 -4.45 18.22 -10.30
CA LEU A 28 -5.85 18.65 -10.25
C LEU A 28 -6.39 18.58 -8.83
N ARG A 29 -6.14 17.46 -8.13
CA ARG A 29 -6.54 17.30 -6.72
C ARG A 29 -5.93 18.38 -5.83
N ASN A 30 -4.61 18.55 -5.90
CA ASN A 30 -3.89 19.50 -5.06
C ASN A 30 -4.41 20.93 -5.27
N GLU A 31 -4.77 21.29 -6.50
CA GLU A 31 -5.35 22.59 -6.80
C GLU A 31 -6.82 22.72 -6.30
N ILE A 32 -7.63 21.66 -6.38
CA ILE A 32 -9.00 21.63 -5.80
C ILE A 32 -8.96 21.87 -4.29
N GLU A 33 -8.05 21.20 -3.58
CA GLU A 33 -7.84 21.38 -2.13
C GLU A 33 -7.39 22.79 -1.79
N LYS A 34 -6.41 23.31 -2.54
CA LYS A 34 -5.89 24.67 -2.36
C LYS A 34 -6.96 25.74 -2.57
N GLN A 35 -7.90 25.51 -3.48
CA GLN A 35 -9.03 26.42 -3.73
C GLN A 35 -10.15 26.28 -2.70
N GLY A 36 -10.09 25.29 -1.79
CA GLY A 36 -11.09 25.08 -0.76
C GLY A 36 -12.45 24.65 -1.33
N VAL A 37 -12.45 24.01 -2.50
CA VAL A 37 -13.68 23.49 -3.11
C VAL A 37 -14.20 22.35 -2.25
N GLN A 38 -15.48 22.40 -1.89
CA GLN A 38 -16.11 21.34 -1.12
C GLN A 38 -16.33 20.11 -1.99
N SER A 39 -15.87 18.96 -1.52
CA SER A 39 -16.15 17.65 -2.12
C SER A 39 -17.34 16.98 -1.42
N ASP A 40 -18.05 16.14 -2.17
CA ASP A 40 -19.02 15.21 -1.58
C ASP A 40 -18.28 14.03 -0.95
N VAL A 41 -18.47 13.82 0.36
CA VAL A 41 -17.86 12.70 1.09
C VAL A 41 -18.87 11.58 1.23
N VAL A 42 -18.52 10.40 0.69
CA VAL A 42 -19.34 9.19 0.82
C VAL A 42 -18.67 8.22 1.78
N ASN A 43 -19.28 8.01 2.95
CA ASN A 43 -18.81 7.02 3.93
C ASN A 43 -19.30 5.62 3.56
N ILE A 44 -18.37 4.73 3.23
CA ILE A 44 -18.68 3.33 2.88
C ILE A 44 -18.77 2.50 4.15
N LYS A 45 -19.95 1.93 4.43
CA LYS A 45 -20.20 1.08 5.61
C LYS A 45 -20.17 -0.41 5.32
N ASP A 46 -20.43 -0.78 4.06
CA ASP A 46 -20.46 -2.15 3.57
C ASP A 46 -20.11 -2.16 2.08
N VAL A 47 -19.57 -3.29 1.62
CA VAL A 47 -19.24 -3.56 0.22
C VAL A 47 -20.08 -4.72 -0.31
N LYS A 48 -20.24 -4.80 -1.62
CA LYS A 48 -20.86 -5.97 -2.26
C LYS A 48 -19.97 -7.21 -2.10
N SER A 49 -20.51 -8.40 -2.38
CA SER A 49 -19.78 -9.67 -2.29
C SER A 49 -18.57 -9.80 -3.21
N ASP A 50 -18.47 -8.93 -4.22
CA ASP A 50 -17.35 -8.79 -5.15
C ASP A 50 -16.38 -7.66 -4.75
N ASN A 51 -16.48 -7.16 -3.51
CA ASN A 51 -15.74 -6.03 -2.95
C ASN A 51 -15.95 -4.70 -3.69
N SER A 52 -17.02 -4.55 -4.48
CA SER A 52 -17.34 -3.28 -5.15
C SER A 52 -18.28 -2.37 -4.36
N VAL A 53 -18.20 -1.07 -4.65
CA VAL A 53 -19.11 -0.02 -4.17
C VAL A 53 -19.81 0.60 -5.36
N GLN A 54 -21.10 0.93 -5.23
CA GLN A 54 -21.86 1.59 -6.29
C GLN A 54 -22.39 2.94 -5.84
N LEU A 55 -21.93 4.01 -6.49
CA LEU A 55 -22.49 5.35 -6.38
C LEU A 55 -23.55 5.54 -7.47
N THR A 56 -24.70 6.10 -7.11
CA THR A 56 -25.82 6.34 -8.05
C THR A 56 -26.35 7.76 -7.91
N GLY A 57 -27.04 8.26 -8.94
CA GLY A 57 -27.63 9.60 -8.93
C GLY A 57 -26.65 10.75 -9.22
N LEU A 58 -25.47 10.44 -9.76
CA LEU A 58 -24.52 11.44 -10.23
C LEU A 58 -25.06 12.14 -11.49
N GLU A 59 -24.88 13.45 -11.57
CA GLU A 59 -25.10 14.20 -12.81
C GLU A 59 -24.09 13.78 -13.91
N PHE A 60 -24.33 14.19 -15.15
CA PHE A 60 -23.36 13.90 -16.21
C PHE A 60 -22.16 14.85 -16.09
N GLY A 61 -20.95 14.31 -16.04
CA GLY A 61 -19.75 15.11 -15.82
C GLY A 61 -18.47 14.30 -15.66
N TYR A 62 -17.38 15.02 -15.43
CA TYR A 62 -16.10 14.45 -15.02
C TYR A 62 -16.01 14.44 -13.50
N TYR A 63 -15.70 13.28 -12.94
CA TYR A 63 -15.61 13.08 -11.51
C TYR A 63 -14.19 12.66 -11.14
N LEU A 64 -13.60 13.42 -10.22
CA LEU A 64 -12.42 13.00 -9.49
C LEU A 64 -12.89 12.32 -8.21
N VAL A 65 -12.58 11.04 -8.06
CA VAL A 65 -12.87 10.28 -6.85
C VAL A 65 -11.55 10.05 -6.13
N ASP A 66 -11.49 10.46 -4.87
CA ASP A 66 -10.33 10.19 -4.02
C ASP A 66 -10.77 9.44 -2.76
N GLU A 67 -9.90 8.57 -2.29
CA GLU A 67 -10.09 7.82 -1.07
C GLU A 67 -9.58 8.64 0.11
N ILE A 68 -10.50 8.98 1.02
CA ILE A 68 -10.18 9.63 2.29
C ILE A 68 -9.94 8.54 3.33
N THR A 69 -8.78 8.57 3.99
CA THR A 69 -8.46 7.67 5.10
C THR A 69 -8.39 8.40 6.43
N ASP A 70 -8.50 7.64 7.53
CA ASP A 70 -8.36 8.15 8.91
C ASP A 70 -6.93 8.63 9.23
N VAL A 71 -5.99 8.46 8.31
CA VAL A 71 -4.65 9.07 8.40
C VAL A 71 -4.76 10.49 7.84
N GLU A 72 -4.89 11.44 8.75
CA GLU A 72 -5.06 12.87 8.47
C GLU A 72 -4.02 13.36 7.43
N GLY A 73 -4.51 13.90 6.31
CA GLY A 73 -3.66 14.49 5.26
C GLY A 73 -2.97 13.50 4.32
N THR A 74 -3.28 12.19 4.37
CA THR A 74 -2.78 11.23 3.38
C THR A 74 -3.89 10.74 2.46
N HIS A 75 -3.83 11.18 1.21
CA HIS A 75 -4.69 10.70 0.14
C HIS A 75 -4.09 9.44 -0.48
N SER A 76 -4.87 8.36 -0.50
CA SER A 76 -4.32 7.01 -0.70
C SER A 76 -4.38 6.53 -2.15
N ALA A 77 -5.46 6.85 -2.89
CA ALA A 77 -5.62 6.46 -4.28
C ALA A 77 -6.62 7.35 -5.05
N GLY A 78 -6.14 8.43 -5.68
CA GLY A 78 -6.96 9.27 -6.56
C GLY A 78 -7.21 8.59 -7.91
N SER A 79 -8.47 8.49 -8.31
CA SER A 79 -8.89 7.94 -9.60
C SER A 79 -9.88 8.88 -10.27
N LEU A 80 -9.68 9.15 -11.57
CA LEU A 80 -10.56 10.01 -12.37
C LEU A 80 -11.46 9.15 -13.24
N CYS A 81 -12.76 9.37 -13.17
CA CYS A 81 -13.75 8.74 -14.06
C CYS A 81 -14.60 9.79 -14.78
N MET A 82 -15.12 9.39 -15.94
CA MET A 82 -16.04 10.22 -16.73
C MET A 82 -17.37 9.49 -16.82
N VAL A 83 -18.46 10.17 -16.44
CA VAL A 83 -19.83 9.70 -16.63
C VAL A 83 -20.46 10.55 -17.74
N SER A 84 -20.83 9.93 -18.85
CA SER A 84 -21.35 10.65 -20.03
C SER A 84 -22.67 10.05 -20.52
N THR A 85 -23.42 10.79 -21.33
CA THR A 85 -24.68 10.30 -21.91
C THR A 85 -24.50 9.08 -22.83
N ALA A 86 -23.30 8.87 -23.37
CA ALA A 86 -22.97 7.70 -24.18
C ALA A 86 -22.50 6.49 -23.33
N ASN A 87 -22.06 6.72 -22.10
CA ASN A 87 -21.70 5.68 -21.14
C ASN A 87 -22.13 6.10 -19.72
N PRO A 88 -23.39 5.81 -19.33
CA PRO A 88 -23.99 6.30 -18.09
C PRO A 88 -23.46 5.57 -16.84
N SER A 89 -22.69 4.51 -17.02
CA SER A 89 -22.00 3.77 -15.97
C SER A 89 -20.49 3.87 -16.16
N ALA A 90 -19.78 4.31 -15.13
CA ALA A 90 -18.34 4.24 -15.07
C ALA A 90 -17.93 3.23 -13.98
N GLU A 91 -17.04 2.31 -14.33
CA GLU A 91 -16.41 1.40 -13.38
C GLU A 91 -14.98 1.89 -13.10
N MET A 92 -14.61 1.89 -11.84
CA MET A 92 -13.31 2.34 -11.36
C MET A 92 -12.78 1.32 -10.36
N GLN A 93 -11.53 0.93 -10.52
CA GLN A 93 -10.81 0.13 -9.53
C GLN A 93 -10.01 1.08 -8.65
N VAL A 94 -10.44 1.23 -7.39
CA VAL A 94 -9.66 1.97 -6.40
C VAL A 94 -8.39 1.17 -6.10
N LYS A 95 -7.24 1.80 -6.28
CA LYS A 95 -5.92 1.18 -6.07
C LYS A 95 -5.50 1.30 -4.62
N SER A 96 -6.26 0.70 -3.72
CA SER A 96 -6.00 0.73 -2.28
C SER A 96 -5.13 -0.46 -1.88
N ASP A 97 -3.87 -0.48 -2.31
CA ASP A 97 -2.87 -1.42 -1.82
C ASP A 97 -2.13 -0.82 -0.63
N TYR A 98 -2.72 -0.85 0.55
CA TYR A 98 -2.03 -0.40 1.77
C TYR A 98 -0.91 -1.36 2.16
N PRO A 99 0.23 -0.85 2.66
CA PRO A 99 1.19 -1.71 3.32
C PRO A 99 0.57 -2.28 4.61
N SER A 100 0.73 -3.58 4.81
CA SER A 100 0.35 -4.31 6.02
C SER A 100 1.59 -4.70 6.79
N VAL A 101 1.46 -4.87 8.10
CA VAL A 101 2.56 -5.35 8.94
C VAL A 101 2.03 -6.40 9.88
N ILE A 102 2.63 -7.59 9.82
CA ILE A 102 2.38 -8.69 10.74
C ILE A 102 3.70 -9.00 11.43
N LYS A 103 3.70 -9.00 12.76
CA LYS A 103 4.84 -9.42 13.60
C LYS A 103 4.48 -10.74 14.27
N LYS A 104 5.38 -11.72 14.21
CA LYS A 104 5.25 -13.03 14.86
C LYS A 104 6.52 -13.37 15.64
N ILE A 105 6.36 -14.24 16.63
CA ILE A 105 7.41 -14.86 17.42
C ILE A 105 7.34 -16.36 17.14
N GLN A 106 8.48 -17.03 16.97
CA GLN A 106 8.45 -18.50 16.85
C GLN A 106 8.32 -19.08 18.26
N GLU A 107 7.50 -20.10 18.44
CA GLU A 107 7.45 -20.87 19.69
C GLU A 107 8.68 -21.77 19.80
N ASP A 108 9.22 -21.93 21.01
CA ASP A 108 10.36 -22.81 21.27
C ASP A 108 9.94 -24.27 21.49
N ASP A 109 8.66 -24.50 21.77
CA ASP A 109 8.04 -25.81 21.96
C ASP A 109 7.13 -26.23 20.80
N GLN A 110 6.96 -27.55 20.64
CA GLN A 110 5.98 -28.08 19.69
C GLN A 110 4.60 -28.08 20.34
N ASN A 111 3.91 -26.94 20.27
CA ASN A 111 2.54 -26.85 20.74
C ASN A 111 1.56 -27.38 19.66
N PRO A 112 0.87 -28.50 19.91
CA PRO A 112 -0.04 -29.12 18.94
C PRO A 112 -1.30 -28.28 18.65
N ASN A 113 -1.52 -27.19 19.39
CA ASN A 113 -2.63 -26.25 19.17
C ASN A 113 -2.26 -25.08 18.26
N LEU A 114 -1.00 -24.98 17.80
CA LEU A 114 -0.60 -23.94 16.86
C LEU A 114 -1.16 -24.22 15.47
N THR A 115 -1.68 -23.17 14.84
CA THR A 115 -2.18 -23.23 13.47
C THR A 115 -1.09 -23.11 12.43
N ASP A 116 0.05 -22.49 12.79
CA ASP A 116 1.20 -22.31 11.90
C ASP A 116 2.15 -23.53 12.03
N PRO A 117 2.47 -24.22 10.91
CA PRO A 117 3.28 -25.44 10.95
C PRO A 117 4.75 -25.20 11.28
N ASP A 118 5.24 -23.97 11.11
CA ASP A 118 6.61 -23.56 11.42
C ASP A 118 6.72 -22.97 12.85
N GLY A 119 5.61 -22.98 13.60
CA GLY A 119 5.56 -22.54 15.00
C GLY A 119 5.44 -21.03 15.19
N TRP A 120 5.07 -20.26 14.16
CA TRP A 120 4.90 -18.80 14.32
C TRP A 120 3.60 -18.44 15.04
N ASN A 121 3.71 -17.65 16.10
CA ASN A 121 2.59 -17.23 16.95
C ASN A 121 2.68 -15.75 17.33
N ASP A 122 1.63 -15.21 17.95
CA ASP A 122 1.57 -13.82 18.45
C ASP A 122 2.25 -13.65 19.81
N ILE A 123 2.46 -14.75 20.52
CA ILE A 123 3.11 -14.83 21.82
C ILE A 123 4.18 -15.91 21.71
N GLY A 124 5.23 -15.83 22.52
CA GLY A 124 6.09 -16.97 22.77
C GLY A 124 6.65 -16.91 24.18
N ASP A 125 6.89 -18.06 24.79
CA ASP A 125 7.55 -18.19 26.07
C ASP A 125 9.01 -18.60 25.89
N TYR A 126 9.90 -17.79 26.48
CA TYR A 126 11.33 -18.00 26.37
C TYR A 126 11.97 -17.78 27.74
N GLU A 127 13.01 -18.56 27.99
CA GLU A 127 13.81 -18.49 29.20
C GLU A 127 14.89 -17.40 29.08
N ILE A 128 15.32 -16.87 30.22
CA ILE A 128 16.39 -15.85 30.24
C ILE A 128 17.67 -16.44 29.63
N GLY A 129 18.21 -15.76 28.63
CA GLY A 129 19.43 -16.13 27.92
C GLY A 129 19.20 -16.85 26.59
N GLN A 130 17.97 -17.27 26.30
CA GLN A 130 17.61 -17.81 24.98
C GLN A 130 17.50 -16.70 23.92
N THR A 131 17.55 -17.10 22.65
CA THR A 131 17.35 -16.18 21.52
C THR A 131 15.91 -16.27 21.05
N VAL A 132 15.20 -15.15 21.08
CA VAL A 132 13.81 -15.04 20.62
C VAL A 132 13.80 -14.67 19.12
N PRO A 133 13.41 -15.57 18.21
CA PRO A 133 13.26 -15.27 16.80
C PRO A 133 11.98 -14.47 16.54
N TYR A 134 12.10 -13.42 15.74
CA TYR A 134 10.97 -12.61 15.27
C TYR A 134 10.85 -12.70 13.75
N LYS A 135 9.62 -12.77 13.25
CA LYS A 135 9.29 -12.65 11.83
C LYS A 135 8.40 -11.44 11.61
N TYR A 136 8.71 -10.69 10.55
CA TYR A 136 7.91 -9.55 10.10
C TYR A 136 7.51 -9.79 8.65
N GLU A 137 6.21 -9.73 8.38
CA GLU A 137 5.63 -9.90 7.04
C GLU A 137 4.88 -8.62 6.67
N SER A 138 5.07 -8.17 5.43
CA SER A 138 4.44 -6.97 4.88
C SER A 138 4.28 -7.10 3.38
N ASN A 139 3.29 -6.41 2.83
CA ASN A 139 3.17 -6.20 1.39
C ASN A 139 3.70 -4.81 1.01
N ILE A 140 4.37 -4.75 -0.13
CA ILE A 140 4.79 -3.49 -0.74
C ILE A 140 3.70 -3.13 -1.77
N PRO A 141 3.07 -1.94 -1.65
CA PRO A 141 2.14 -1.41 -2.65
C PRO A 141 2.77 -1.32 -4.04
N ASN A 142 1.92 -1.19 -5.06
CA ASN A 142 2.33 -0.96 -6.42
C ASN A 142 3.07 0.38 -6.54
N MET A 143 4.39 0.29 -6.68
CA MET A 143 5.27 1.45 -6.76
C MET A 143 5.24 2.16 -8.14
N ASN A 144 4.39 1.73 -9.08
CA ASN A 144 4.30 2.36 -10.40
C ASN A 144 3.87 3.83 -10.30
N GLY A 145 4.70 4.71 -10.85
CA GLY A 145 4.46 6.15 -10.86
C GLY A 145 5.17 6.92 -9.75
N TYR A 146 5.74 6.23 -8.76
CA TYR A 146 6.61 6.88 -7.77
C TYR A 146 8.01 7.08 -8.36
N LYS A 147 8.51 8.32 -8.29
CA LYS A 147 9.91 8.63 -8.65
C LYS A 147 10.90 8.02 -7.65
N THR A 148 10.51 7.93 -6.39
CA THR A 148 11.29 7.35 -5.30
C THR A 148 10.32 6.74 -4.30
N TYR A 149 10.65 5.55 -3.79
CA TYR A 149 9.87 4.86 -2.78
C TYR A 149 10.77 4.59 -1.56
N TYR A 150 10.37 5.10 -0.40
CA TYR A 150 11.09 4.90 0.86
C TYR A 150 10.38 3.84 1.69
N TYR A 151 11.13 2.83 2.13
CA TYR A 151 10.61 1.72 2.89
C TYR A 151 11.49 1.46 4.10
N ALA A 152 10.93 1.59 5.30
CA ALA A 152 11.64 1.45 6.56
C ALA A 152 10.78 0.73 7.61
N TRP A 153 11.45 0.02 8.51
CA TRP A 153 10.84 -0.67 9.64
C TRP A 153 11.33 -0.08 10.95
N HIS A 154 10.40 0.26 11.84
CA HIS A 154 10.70 0.69 13.19
C HIS A 154 10.16 -0.32 14.19
N ASP A 155 11.07 -0.90 14.97
CA ASP A 155 10.73 -1.75 16.10
C ASP A 155 11.39 -1.22 17.38
N LYS A 156 10.68 -1.36 18.49
CA LYS A 156 11.17 -1.04 19.82
C LYS A 156 11.03 -2.26 20.71
N MET A 157 12.16 -2.89 20.98
CA MET A 157 12.22 -4.01 21.91
C MET A 157 12.06 -3.55 23.37
N ASP A 158 11.50 -4.42 24.21
CA ASP A 158 11.51 -4.22 25.66
C ASP A 158 12.96 -4.21 26.19
N LYS A 159 13.19 -3.55 27.33
CA LYS A 159 14.53 -3.46 27.96
C LYS A 159 15.09 -4.82 28.38
N ALA A 160 14.23 -5.82 28.58
CA ALA A 160 14.64 -7.20 28.87
C ALA A 160 15.21 -7.93 27.65
N LEU A 161 15.04 -7.39 26.43
CA LEU A 161 15.55 -7.98 25.20
C LEU A 161 16.80 -7.23 24.73
N THR A 162 17.76 -8.00 24.24
CA THR A 162 18.98 -7.46 23.61
C THR A 162 18.93 -7.73 22.11
N PHE A 163 18.84 -6.66 21.32
CA PHE A 163 18.83 -6.76 19.87
C PHE A 163 20.18 -7.22 19.32
N LYS A 164 20.15 -8.12 18.33
CA LYS A 164 21.31 -8.63 17.60
C LYS A 164 21.26 -8.10 16.16
N PRO A 165 21.92 -6.98 15.81
CA PRO A 165 21.80 -6.36 14.49
C PRO A 165 22.18 -7.29 13.33
N GLU A 166 23.14 -8.17 13.54
CA GLU A 166 23.63 -9.16 12.59
C GLU A 166 22.61 -10.27 12.28
N SER A 167 21.56 -10.43 13.10
CA SER A 167 20.53 -11.44 12.87
C SER A 167 19.46 -10.99 11.86
N VAL A 168 19.50 -9.75 11.38
CA VAL A 168 18.52 -9.21 10.45
C VAL A 168 18.71 -9.85 9.07
N LYS A 169 17.65 -10.52 8.57
CA LYS A 169 17.57 -11.07 7.23
C LYS A 169 16.29 -10.59 6.56
N ILE A 170 16.42 -9.99 5.37
CA ILE A 170 15.30 -9.46 4.61
C ILE A 170 15.17 -10.26 3.32
N THR A 171 13.97 -10.80 3.07
CA THR A 171 13.62 -11.44 1.81
C THR A 171 12.46 -10.69 1.19
N ILE A 172 12.61 -10.29 -0.07
CA ILE A 172 11.53 -9.72 -0.88
C ILE A 172 11.06 -10.78 -1.89
N SER A 173 9.77 -10.80 -2.17
CA SER A 173 9.16 -11.74 -3.11
C SER A 173 8.09 -11.08 -3.96
N ASP A 174 7.93 -11.53 -5.21
CA ASP A 174 6.81 -11.15 -6.07
C ASP A 174 5.65 -12.15 -5.98
N GLU A 175 4.48 -11.78 -6.52
CA GLU A 175 3.28 -12.63 -6.59
C GLU A 175 3.49 -13.92 -7.40
N LYS A 176 4.55 -13.98 -8.23
CA LYS A 176 4.92 -15.13 -9.04
C LYS A 176 5.88 -16.08 -8.31
N GLY A 177 6.19 -15.80 -7.05
CA GLY A 177 7.04 -16.62 -6.18
C GLY A 177 8.53 -16.43 -6.39
N LYS A 178 8.97 -15.44 -7.19
CA LYS A 178 10.39 -15.09 -7.30
C LYS A 178 10.79 -14.36 -6.03
N SER A 179 11.84 -14.85 -5.36
CA SER A 179 12.36 -14.24 -4.13
C SER A 179 13.81 -13.79 -4.27
N TYR A 180 14.18 -12.79 -3.48
CA TYR A 180 15.54 -12.29 -3.33
C TYR A 180 15.81 -11.98 -1.85
N THR A 181 16.85 -12.59 -1.28
CA THR A 181 17.33 -12.22 0.05
C THR A 181 18.41 -11.15 -0.10
N LEU A 182 18.19 -10.02 0.56
CA LEU A 182 19.12 -8.90 0.54
C LEU A 182 20.44 -9.29 1.22
N LYS A 183 21.54 -8.84 0.63
CA LYS A 183 22.89 -8.98 1.16
C LYS A 183 23.22 -7.82 2.09
N GLU A 184 24.25 -8.03 2.90
CA GLU A 184 24.85 -6.96 3.69
C GLU A 184 25.26 -5.79 2.77
N GLY A 185 24.88 -4.57 3.15
CA GLY A 185 25.08 -3.35 2.35
C GLY A 185 23.91 -2.98 1.43
N GLU A 186 22.97 -3.88 1.17
CA GLU A 186 21.73 -3.58 0.43
C GLU A 186 20.62 -3.03 1.34
N PHE A 187 20.84 -3.05 2.66
CA PHE A 187 19.98 -2.46 3.68
C PHE A 187 20.82 -1.83 4.79
N THR A 188 20.20 -0.92 5.54
CA THR A 188 20.82 -0.27 6.70
C THR A 188 20.06 -0.65 7.97
N VAL A 189 20.78 -1.07 9.01
CA VAL A 189 20.23 -1.27 10.35
C VAL A 189 20.74 -0.16 11.26
N LYS A 190 19.83 0.68 11.76
CA LYS A 190 20.13 1.71 12.76
C LYS A 190 19.65 1.23 14.12
N THR A 191 20.48 1.36 15.15
CA THR A 191 20.10 1.06 16.54
C THR A 191 20.04 2.34 17.35
N ASN A 192 18.98 2.50 18.14
CA ASN A 192 18.71 3.70 18.92
C ASN A 192 18.90 5.01 18.11
N PRO A 193 18.30 5.16 16.92
CA PRO A 193 18.29 6.45 16.25
C PRO A 193 17.55 7.42 17.17
N GLY A 194 18.26 8.35 17.81
CA GLY A 194 17.62 9.41 18.59
C GLY A 194 16.61 10.10 17.67
N GLY A 195 15.35 10.21 18.12
CA GLY A 195 14.20 10.49 17.25
C GLY A 195 14.49 11.46 16.09
N GLY A 196 14.53 10.91 14.88
CA GLY A 196 14.90 11.63 13.66
C GLY A 196 15.67 10.75 12.68
N ASP A 197 15.04 9.65 12.25
CA ASP A 197 15.22 8.88 11.00
C ASP A 197 14.94 7.39 11.25
#